data_AF-A0A0D0LPW2-F1
#
_entry.id   AF-A0A0D0LPW2-F1
#
_cell.length_a   1.000
_cell.length_b   1.000
_cell.length_c   1.000
_cell.angle_alpha   90.00
_cell.angle_beta   90.00
_cell.angle_gamma   90.00
#
_symmetry.space_group_name_H-M   'P 1'
#
loop_
_entity.id
_entity.type
_entity.pdbx_description
1 polymer ?
#
loop_
_entity_poly.entity_id
_entity_poly.type
_entity_poly.pdbx_seq_one_letter_code
_entity_poly.pdbx_strand_id
1 'polypeptide(L)'
;MPPDGALTYRPSEAVAAVVTALYPTCVHPGCAVPSEDCDLDHVVPFDHTDPHKGGWTVTGNLEPLCRRHHGLKTRRQWHYRMLRGIVHIRDSHGNDYLTAPGE
;
A
#
# COMPACT_ATOMS: atom_id res chain seq x y z
N MET A 1 -16.38 -13.10 5.76
CA MET A 1 -17.12 -11.85 5.54
C MET A 1 -16.10 -10.71 5.59
N PRO A 2 -16.19 -9.70 4.71
CA PRO A 2 -15.32 -8.53 4.81
C PRO A 2 -15.56 -7.79 6.13
N PRO A 3 -14.52 -7.23 6.77
CA PRO A 3 -14.71 -6.39 7.95
C PRO A 3 -15.36 -5.06 7.57
N ASP A 4 -15.83 -4.32 8.57
CA ASP A 4 -16.49 -3.03 8.36
C ASP A 4 -15.58 -2.04 7.60
N GLY A 5 -16.16 -1.35 6.62
CA GLY A 5 -15.46 -0.39 5.76
C GLY A 5 -14.55 -1.01 4.69
N ALA A 6 -14.28 -2.32 4.73
CA ALA A 6 -13.36 -2.99 3.80
C ALA A 6 -13.78 -2.92 2.33
N LEU A 7 -15.08 -2.75 2.08
CA LEU A 7 -15.67 -2.63 0.74
C LEU A 7 -15.86 -1.16 0.30
N THR A 8 -15.23 -0.21 0.98
CA THR A 8 -15.23 1.20 0.60
C THR A 8 -13.82 1.64 0.23
N TYR A 9 -13.67 2.48 -0.79
CA TYR A 9 -12.36 2.83 -1.34
C TYR A 9 -11.49 3.60 -0.33
N ARG A 10 -12.06 4.55 0.41
CA ARG A 10 -11.32 5.37 1.37
C ARG A 10 -11.16 4.61 2.69
N PRO A 11 -9.94 4.45 3.22
CA PRO A 11 -9.75 3.84 4.53
C PRO A 11 -10.42 4.67 5.62
N SER A 12 -10.91 3.99 6.66
CA SER A 12 -11.30 4.66 7.90
C SER A 12 -10.07 5.21 8.62
N GLU A 13 -10.28 6.17 9.52
CA GLU A 13 -9.20 6.72 10.34
C GLU A 13 -8.46 5.64 11.14
N ALA A 14 -9.18 4.64 11.66
CA ALA A 14 -8.58 3.53 12.39
C ALA A 14 -7.67 2.66 11.51
N VAL A 15 -8.10 2.34 10.28
CA VAL A 15 -7.26 1.59 9.33
C VAL A 15 -6.05 2.42 8.92
N ALA A 16 -6.25 3.71 8.62
CA ALA A 16 -5.18 4.61 8.24
C ALA A 16 -4.12 4.72 9.35
N ALA A 17 -4.54 4.93 10.60
CA ALA A 17 -3.65 5.03 11.76
C ALA A 17 -2.82 3.75 11.98
N VAL A 18 -3.40 2.56 11.78
CA VAL A 18 -2.63 1.31 11.87
C VAL A 18 -1.60 1.21 10.75
N VAL A 19 -1.96 1.56 9.52
CA VAL A 19 -1.04 1.49 8.37
C VAL A 19 0.12 2.46 8.53
N THR A 20 -0.13 3.71 8.93
CA THR A 20 0.93 4.70 9.16
C THR A 20 1.81 4.37 10.36
N ALA A 21 1.25 3.74 11.40
CA ALA A 21 2.05 3.25 12.53
C ALA A 21 2.94 2.05 12.15
N LEU A 22 2.47 1.18 11.24
CA LEU A 22 3.25 0.03 10.77
C LEU A 22 4.36 0.45 9.80
N TYR A 23 4.11 1.43 8.95
CA TYR A 23 5.08 1.92 7.97
C TYR A 23 5.20 3.44 8.14
N PRO A 24 6.18 3.94 8.91
CA PRO A 24 6.28 5.36 9.26
C PRO A 24 6.69 6.25 8.07
N THR A 25 7.22 5.65 7.00
CA THR A 25 7.61 6.34 5.78
C THR A 25 7.05 5.62 4.56
N CYS A 26 7.11 6.29 3.41
CA CYS A 26 6.84 5.70 2.10
C CYS A 26 7.62 4.38 1.92
N VAL A 27 6.93 3.28 1.63
CA VAL A 27 7.54 1.93 1.62
C VAL A 27 8.57 1.72 0.51
N HIS A 28 8.69 2.66 -0.44
CA HIS A 28 9.67 2.56 -1.51
C HIS A 28 11.10 2.61 -0.97
N PRO A 29 12.03 1.77 -1.47
CA PRO A 29 13.37 1.63 -0.89
C PRO A 29 14.10 2.98 -0.78
N GLY A 30 14.54 3.32 0.44
CA GLY A 30 15.29 4.54 0.73
C GLY A 30 14.48 5.84 0.67
N CYS A 31 13.15 5.80 0.56
CA CYS A 31 12.32 6.99 0.60
C CYS A 31 12.03 7.42 2.05
N ALA A 32 12.33 8.67 2.41
CA ALA A 32 12.13 9.19 3.76
C ALA A 32 10.89 10.11 3.91
N VAL A 33 9.96 10.06 2.95
CA VAL A 33 8.72 10.86 3.03
C VAL A 33 7.84 10.26 4.12
N PRO A 34 7.38 11.04 5.11
CA PRO A 34 6.50 10.53 6.16
C PRO A 34 5.24 9.89 5.58
N SER A 35 4.77 8.79 6.16
CA SER A 35 3.56 8.11 5.71
C SER A 35 2.30 8.98 5.82
N GLU A 36 2.31 9.97 6.72
CA GLU A 36 1.24 10.96 6.88
C GLU A 36 1.08 11.86 5.65
N ASP A 37 2.15 12.05 4.88
CA ASP A 37 2.17 12.80 3.61
C ASP A 37 2.00 11.89 2.38
N CYS A 38 1.75 10.59 2.59
CA CYS A 38 1.61 9.60 1.53
C CYS A 38 0.14 9.30 1.21
N ASP A 39 -0.10 8.84 -0.01
CA ASP A 39 -1.35 8.14 -0.33
C ASP A 39 -1.29 6.75 0.32
N LEU A 40 -2.36 6.31 1.00
CA LEU A 40 -2.52 4.91 1.39
C LEU A 40 -3.07 4.14 0.19
N ASP A 41 -2.16 3.48 -0.52
CA ASP A 41 -2.42 2.88 -1.81
C ASP A 41 -2.73 1.38 -1.69
N HIS A 42 -3.66 0.88 -2.51
CA HIS A 42 -4.04 -0.52 -2.50
C HIS A 42 -3.01 -1.38 -3.22
N VAL A 43 -2.45 -2.39 -2.54
CA VAL A 43 -1.50 -3.34 -3.13
C VAL A 43 -2.16 -4.16 -4.24
N VAL A 44 -3.25 -4.85 -3.90
CA VAL A 44 -4.22 -5.38 -4.86
C VAL A 44 -5.25 -4.29 -5.13
N PRO A 45 -5.41 -3.83 -6.38
CA PRO A 45 -6.29 -2.72 -6.70
C PRO A 45 -7.72 -2.92 -6.19
N PHE A 46 -8.29 -1.87 -5.61
CA PHE A 46 -9.70 -1.82 -5.27
C PHE A 46 -10.57 -1.83 -6.55
N ASP A 47 -11.65 -2.60 -6.55
CA ASP A 47 -12.62 -2.62 -7.66
C ASP A 47 -13.80 -1.70 -7.30
N HIS A 48 -13.92 -0.59 -8.02
CA HIS A 48 -14.99 0.38 -7.81
C HIS A 48 -16.39 -0.09 -8.26
N THR A 49 -16.45 -1.11 -9.13
CA THR A 49 -17.71 -1.64 -9.67
C THR A 49 -18.22 -2.78 -8.79
N ASP A 50 -17.33 -3.69 -8.39
CA ASP A 50 -17.63 -4.81 -7.52
C ASP A 50 -16.56 -4.98 -6.44
N PRO A 51 -16.66 -4.25 -5.31
CA PRO A 51 -15.67 -4.28 -4.24
C PRO A 51 -15.38 -5.68 -3.68
N HIS A 52 -16.28 -6.64 -3.85
CA HIS A 52 -16.06 -8.02 -3.41
C HIS A 52 -15.03 -8.76 -4.25
N LYS A 53 -14.78 -8.33 -5.50
CA LYS A 53 -13.81 -8.93 -6.42
C LYS A 53 -12.45 -8.23 -6.42
N GLY A 54 -12.38 -7.01 -5.91
CA GLY A 54 -11.15 -6.24 -5.80
C GLY A 54 -10.35 -6.54 -4.53
N GLY A 55 -9.24 -5.81 -4.36
CA GLY A 55 -8.53 -5.76 -3.08
C GLY A 55 -9.29 -4.89 -2.08
N TRP A 56 -9.56 -5.43 -0.91
CA TRP A 56 -10.30 -4.73 0.14
C TRP A 56 -9.45 -3.64 0.80
N THR A 57 -10.11 -2.64 1.36
CA THR A 57 -9.48 -1.55 2.11
C THR A 57 -9.23 -2.00 3.55
N VAL A 58 -8.17 -2.78 3.73
CA VAL A 58 -7.76 -3.36 5.01
C VAL A 58 -6.26 -3.18 5.20
N THR A 59 -5.79 -3.25 6.45
CA THR A 59 -4.37 -3.06 6.80
C THR A 59 -3.42 -3.98 6.02
N GLY A 60 -3.85 -5.20 5.70
CA GLY A 60 -3.07 -6.16 4.91
C GLY A 60 -3.04 -5.90 3.40
N ASN A 61 -3.70 -4.85 2.90
CA ASN A 61 -3.74 -4.51 1.47
C ASN A 61 -3.45 -3.02 1.20
N LEU A 62 -3.06 -2.25 2.22
CA LEU A 62 -2.70 -0.84 2.08
C LEU A 62 -1.22 -0.63 2.39
N GLU A 63 -0.59 0.24 1.63
CA GLU A 63 0.81 0.66 1.80
C GLU A 63 0.93 2.18 1.60
N PRO A 64 1.71 2.91 2.41
CA PRO A 64 1.95 4.32 2.14
C PRO A 64 2.91 4.49 0.97
N LEU A 65 2.47 5.21 -0.06
CA LEU A 65 3.31 5.65 -1.17
C LEU A 65 3.20 7.16 -1.35
N CYS A 66 4.34 7.84 -1.36
CA CYS A 66 4.37 9.25 -1.74
C CYS A 66 3.94 9.39 -3.21
N ARG A 67 3.42 10.57 -3.57
CA ARG A 67 2.88 10.85 -4.92
C ARG A 67 3.81 10.42 -6.06
N ARG A 68 5.13 10.55 -5.88
CA ARG A 68 6.14 10.11 -6.86
C ARG A 68 6.11 8.59 -7.08
N HIS A 69 6.17 7.81 -6.00
CA HIS A 69 6.27 6.35 -6.09
C HIS A 69 4.92 5.69 -6.37
N HIS A 70 3.82 6.28 -5.89
CA HIS A 70 2.49 5.89 -6.33
C HIS A 70 2.38 6.01 -7.86
N GLY A 71 2.84 7.11 -8.45
CA GLY A 71 2.87 7.27 -9.91
C GLY A 71 3.73 6.22 -10.65
N LEU A 72 4.82 5.72 -10.04
CA LEU A 72 5.62 4.63 -10.63
C LEU A 72 4.84 3.30 -10.65
N LYS A 73 4.11 3.00 -9.57
CA LYS A 73 3.24 1.84 -9.47
C LYS A 73 2.08 1.91 -10.46
N THR A 74 1.38 3.06 -10.54
CA THR A 74 0.28 3.26 -11.48
C THR A 74 0.71 3.01 -12.93
N ARG A 75 1.92 3.47 -13.29
CA ARG A 75 2.51 3.27 -14.63
C ARG A 75 3.09 1.86 -14.85
N ARG A 76 3.00 0.97 -13.85
CA ARG A 76 3.53 -0.40 -13.88
C ARG A 76 5.03 -0.48 -14.18
N GLN A 77 5.79 0.55 -13.81
CA GLN A 77 7.25 0.53 -13.88
C GLN A 77 7.86 -0.17 -12.66
N TRP A 78 7.12 -0.16 -11.55
CA TRP A 78 7.45 -0.81 -10.30
C TRP A 78 6.25 -1.61 -9.81
N HIS A 79 6.51 -2.78 -9.26
CA HIS A 79 5.47 -3.70 -8.78
C HIS A 79 5.61 -3.90 -7.28
N TYR A 80 4.48 -3.90 -6.58
CA TYR A 80 4.40 -3.98 -5.13
C TYR A 80 3.52 -5.17 -4.75
N ARG A 81 3.93 -5.93 -3.74
CA ARG A 81 3.20 -7.09 -3.20
C ARG A 81 3.32 -7.12 -1.70
N MET A 82 2.25 -7.50 -1.02
CA MET A 82 2.24 -7.66 0.43
C MET A 82 2.52 -9.11 0.80
N LEU A 83 3.58 -9.35 1.57
CA LEU A 83 4.02 -10.65 2.05
C LEU A 83 3.95 -10.67 3.59
N ARG A 84 2.76 -10.93 4.15
CA ARG A 84 2.55 -11.00 5.61
C ARG A 84 3.06 -9.75 6.35
N GLY A 85 2.77 -8.56 5.82
CA GLY A 85 3.23 -7.29 6.37
C GLY A 85 4.59 -6.84 5.87
N ILE A 86 5.28 -7.59 5.01
CA ILE A 86 6.48 -7.11 4.31
C ILE A 86 6.05 -6.66 2.92
N VAL A 87 6.41 -5.44 2.53
CA VAL A 87 6.20 -4.97 1.15
C VAL A 87 7.37 -5.45 0.29
N HIS A 88 7.08 -6.35 -0.64
CA HIS A 88 8.00 -6.79 -1.67
C HIS A 88 7.84 -5.93 -2.92
N ILE A 89 8.95 -5.33 -3.33
CA ILE A 89 9.01 -4.33 -4.38
C ILE A 89 9.94 -4.82 -5.46
N ARG A 90 9.47 -4.84 -6.70
CA ARG A 90 10.25 -5.24 -7.87
C ARG A 90 10.34 -4.11 -8.89
N ASP A 91 11.56 -3.80 -9.32
CA ASP A 91 11.80 -2.80 -10.37
C ASP A 91 11.64 -3.38 -11.78
N SER A 92 11.77 -2.53 -12.79
CA SER A 92 11.70 -2.93 -14.21
C SER A 92 12.90 -3.76 -14.69
N HIS A 93 13.99 -3.79 -13.92
CA HIS A 93 15.20 -4.56 -14.21
C HIS A 93 15.20 -5.95 -13.56
N GLY A 94 14.19 -6.24 -12.74
CA GLY A 94 14.05 -7.51 -12.02
C GLY A 94 14.75 -7.56 -10.67
N ASN A 95 15.23 -6.42 -10.16
CA ASN A 95 15.76 -6.35 -8.80
C ASN A 95 14.62 -6.36 -7.78
N ASP A 96 14.87 -7.01 -6.65
CA ASP A 96 13.91 -7.19 -5.57
C ASP A 96 14.34 -6.45 -4.31
N TYR A 97 13.39 -5.79 -3.67
CA TYR A 97 13.56 -5.05 -2.42
C TYR A 97 12.46 -5.42 -1.44
N LEU A 98 12.76 -5.35 -0.15
CA LEU A 98 11.83 -5.66 0.92
C LEU A 98 11.81 -4.49 1.90
N THR A 99 10.61 -4.09 2.31
CA THR A 99 10.39 -3.11 3.37
C THR A 99 9.52 -3.77 4.43
N ALA A 100 10.04 -3.90 5.64
CA ALA A 100 9.34 -4.47 6.79
C ALA A 100 8.62 -3.36 7.60
N PRO A 101 7.64 -3.71 8.43
CA PRO A 101 7.02 -2.76 9.34
C PRO A 101 8.03 -2.24 10.36
N GLY A 102 7.96 -0.95 10.67
CA GLY A 102 8.83 -0.27 11.63
C GLY A 102 10.22 0.10 11.12
N GLU A 103 10.52 -0.13 9.84
CA GLU A 103 11.70 0.42 9.15
C GLU A 103 11.55 1.90 8.76
#